data_AF-A0A2M8HFF0-F1
#
_entry.id   AF-A0A2M8HFF0-F1
#
_cell.length_a   1.000
_cell.length_b   1.000
_cell.length_c   1.000
_cell.angle_alpha   90.00
_cell.angle_beta   90.00
_cell.angle_gamma   90.00
#
_symmetry.space_group_name_H-M   'P 1'
#
loop_
_entity.id
_entity.type
_entity.pdbx_description
1 polymer ?
#
loop_
_entity_poly.entity_id
_entity_poly.type
_entity_poly.pdbx_seq_one_letter_code
_entity_poly.pdbx_strand_id
1 'polypeptide(L)'
;MKSLLILILIFGLNCKTKNEDCRTNNSCPIFYPKLAVEVFDTTGKLQDWYITSGQKIILLTSKEGKRKKVQFDEYFLPLEKILYKDKEFFIPTNLITLGDIVRVANPEGIKIKESPNDESKNIGEIPFNTKVEIFSHQERIDKKESKYYKVKSPDGFSNYGWVKISDLSDGDYDASLFQKKISELLKDVTIEFTELVENHGIKIKSLPGELYKPSCTINGKECYASTYIKDEMDYNKVIPYLMYDILLTPEFRAASSDFYCKLNHIELATQFQFMENNIFNGHISCESLNED
;
A
#
# COMPACT_ATOMS: atom_id res chain seq x y z
N MET A 1 75.35 -17.10 22.80
CA MET A 1 74.92 -17.76 21.55
C MET A 1 73.52 -18.29 21.80
N LYS A 2 72.50 -17.67 21.18
CA LYS A 2 71.78 -18.21 20.00
C LYS A 2 71.10 -19.55 20.34
N SER A 3 69.79 -19.77 20.31
CA SER A 3 68.61 -19.06 19.79
C SER A 3 67.40 -19.66 20.52
N LEU A 4 66.47 -18.87 21.05
CA LEU A 4 65.14 -18.61 20.47
C LEU A 4 64.47 -19.84 19.82
N LEU A 5 63.50 -20.44 20.52
CA LEU A 5 62.39 -21.17 19.90
C LEU A 5 61.10 -20.78 20.63
N ILE A 6 60.60 -19.60 20.29
CA ILE A 6 59.23 -19.17 20.61
C ILE A 6 58.34 -19.96 19.66
N LEU A 7 57.71 -21.01 20.18
CA LEU A 7 56.72 -21.78 19.46
C LEU A 7 55.47 -20.90 19.31
N ILE A 8 55.21 -20.50 18.07
CA ILE A 8 54.11 -19.65 17.64
C ILE A 8 52.78 -20.35 17.95
N LEU A 9 52.09 -19.84 18.98
CA LEU A 9 50.67 -20.05 19.25
C LEU A 9 49.86 -19.30 18.18
N ILE A 10 49.73 -19.88 16.99
CA ILE A 10 48.74 -19.46 16.00
C ILE A 10 48.06 -20.72 15.47
N PHE A 11 47.33 -21.41 16.35
CA PHE A 11 46.22 -22.24 15.90
C PHE A 11 45.06 -21.29 15.61
N GLY A 12 44.74 -21.18 14.33
CA GLY A 12 43.78 -20.25 13.77
C GLY A 12 42.44 -20.21 14.50
N LEU A 13 42.25 -19.12 15.23
CA LEU A 13 40.94 -18.49 15.40
C LEU A 13 40.46 -17.96 14.04
N ASN A 14 40.25 -18.84 13.06
CA ASN A 14 39.29 -18.59 11.99
C ASN A 14 37.90 -18.90 12.58
N CYS A 15 37.50 -18.15 13.60
CA CYS A 15 36.09 -17.91 13.81
C CYS A 15 35.63 -17.19 12.55
N LYS A 16 35.03 -17.95 11.62
CA LYS A 16 34.07 -17.42 10.65
C LYS A 16 33.31 -16.32 11.38
N THR A 17 33.47 -15.09 10.91
CA THR A 17 32.65 -13.97 11.36
C THR A 17 31.22 -14.48 11.45
N LYS A 18 30.71 -14.64 12.68
CA LYS A 18 29.32 -15.05 12.88
C LYS A 18 28.52 -13.98 12.17
N ASN A 19 27.91 -14.32 11.03
CA ASN A 19 27.04 -13.40 10.29
C ASN A 19 26.11 -12.74 11.31
N GLU A 20 26.20 -11.43 11.52
CA GLU A 20 25.40 -10.73 12.55
C GLU A 20 23.96 -10.48 12.10
N ASP A 21 23.47 -11.32 11.19
CA ASP A 21 22.17 -11.21 10.57
C ASP A 21 21.26 -12.39 10.94
N CYS A 22 20.02 -12.29 10.46
CA CYS A 22 18.93 -13.23 10.62
C CYS A 22 19.24 -14.67 10.20
N ARG A 23 20.38 -14.96 9.54
CA ARG A 23 20.78 -16.34 9.22
C ARG A 23 21.17 -17.11 10.48
N THR A 24 21.62 -16.42 11.53
CA THR A 24 22.06 -17.08 12.77
C THR A 24 20.93 -17.72 13.57
N ASN A 25 19.70 -17.26 13.39
CA ASN A 25 18.50 -17.79 14.05
C ASN A 25 17.45 -18.27 13.03
N ASN A 26 17.83 -18.45 11.76
CA ASN A 26 16.96 -18.85 10.65
C ASN A 26 15.66 -18.03 10.58
N SER A 27 15.75 -16.73 10.84
CA SER A 27 14.60 -15.82 10.93
C SER A 27 14.49 -14.87 9.74
N CYS A 28 15.35 -15.04 8.73
CA CYS A 28 15.39 -14.11 7.60
C CYS A 28 14.05 -14.10 6.87
N PRO A 29 13.44 -12.92 6.70
CA PRO A 29 12.16 -12.84 6.06
C PRO A 29 12.30 -13.10 4.55
N ILE A 30 11.27 -13.73 4.01
CA ILE A 30 11.15 -14.09 2.60
C ILE A 30 10.18 -13.12 1.96
N PHE A 31 10.47 -12.68 0.73
CA PHE A 31 9.47 -12.03 -0.11
C PHE A 31 9.62 -12.45 -1.56
N TYR A 32 8.60 -12.09 -2.34
CA TYR A 32 8.49 -12.41 -3.76
C TYR A 32 8.15 -11.10 -4.48
N PRO A 33 9.04 -10.58 -5.33
CA PRO A 33 8.79 -9.29 -5.97
C PRO A 33 7.63 -9.40 -6.96
N LYS A 34 6.82 -8.35 -7.04
CA LYS A 34 5.68 -8.27 -7.97
C LYS A 34 6.13 -7.98 -9.41
N LEU A 35 7.24 -7.27 -9.56
CA LEU A 35 7.84 -6.89 -10.84
C LEU A 35 9.29 -7.38 -10.92
N ALA A 36 9.93 -7.25 -12.09
CA ALA A 36 11.36 -7.52 -12.22
C ALA A 36 12.17 -6.49 -11.40
N VAL A 37 13.25 -6.95 -10.75
CA VAL A 37 14.05 -6.16 -9.82
C VAL A 37 15.49 -6.10 -10.30
N GLU A 38 16.01 -4.88 -10.43
CA GLU A 38 17.43 -4.59 -10.66
C GLU A 38 18.27 -5.03 -9.47
N VAL A 39 19.44 -5.59 -9.75
CA VAL A 39 20.31 -6.17 -8.73
C VAL A 39 21.67 -5.50 -8.79
N PHE A 40 22.20 -5.18 -7.61
CA PHE A 40 23.54 -4.65 -7.43
C PHE A 40 24.39 -5.71 -6.74
N ASP A 41 25.64 -5.90 -7.19
CA ASP A 41 26.56 -6.78 -6.48
C ASP A 41 27.06 -6.17 -5.17
N THR A 42 27.91 -6.92 -4.46
CA THR A 42 28.45 -6.49 -3.17
C THR A 42 29.38 -5.29 -3.22
N THR A 43 29.81 -4.87 -4.42
CA THR A 43 30.60 -3.66 -4.66
C THR A 43 29.73 -2.45 -5.05
N GLY A 44 28.42 -2.66 -5.23
CA GLY A 44 27.48 -1.62 -5.63
C GLY A 44 27.28 -1.50 -7.13
N LYS A 45 27.85 -2.41 -7.94
CA LYS A 45 27.73 -2.36 -9.39
C LYS A 45 26.43 -3.02 -9.86
N LEU A 46 25.67 -2.31 -10.70
CA LEU A 46 24.47 -2.83 -11.36
C LEU A 46 24.81 -4.05 -12.23
N GLN A 47 24.01 -5.11 -12.10
CA GLN A 47 24.13 -6.33 -12.88
C GLN A 47 23.32 -6.24 -14.19
N ASP A 48 23.74 -6.97 -15.22
CA ASP A 48 23.08 -7.04 -16.54
C ASP A 48 21.89 -8.00 -16.61
N TRP A 49 21.42 -8.45 -15.45
CA TRP A 49 20.29 -9.36 -15.28
C TRP A 49 19.41 -8.91 -14.09
N TYR A 50 18.18 -9.41 -14.07
CA TYR A 50 17.16 -9.01 -13.10
C TYR A 50 16.63 -10.23 -12.35
N ILE A 51 16.17 -10.04 -11.11
CA ILE A 51 15.34 -11.03 -10.42
C ILE A 51 13.92 -10.88 -10.96
N THR A 52 13.37 -11.93 -11.58
CA THR A 52 12.04 -11.85 -12.17
C THR A 52 10.94 -11.94 -11.12
N SER A 53 9.74 -11.46 -11.47
CA SER A 53 8.56 -11.52 -10.62
C SER A 53 8.30 -12.94 -10.09
N GLY A 54 7.90 -13.03 -8.81
CA GLY A 54 7.56 -14.28 -8.16
C GLY A 54 8.74 -15.17 -7.75
N GLN A 55 9.99 -14.74 -7.96
CA GLN A 55 11.16 -15.47 -7.49
C GLN A 55 11.42 -15.24 -6.00
N LYS A 56 11.87 -16.27 -5.28
CA LYS A 56 12.17 -16.19 -3.85
C LYS A 56 13.37 -15.27 -3.62
N ILE A 57 13.20 -14.28 -2.75
CA ILE A 57 14.28 -13.47 -2.20
C ILE A 57 14.24 -13.60 -0.67
N ILE A 58 15.41 -13.74 -0.05
CA ILE A 58 15.57 -13.69 1.40
C ILE A 58 16.21 -12.34 1.74
N LEU A 59 15.56 -11.54 2.58
CA LEU A 59 16.09 -10.26 3.02
C LEU A 59 17.02 -10.46 4.22
N LEU A 60 18.23 -9.91 4.18
CA LEU A 60 19.22 -10.04 5.25
C LEU A 60 19.03 -8.91 6.28
N THR A 61 18.20 -9.17 7.28
CA THR A 61 17.96 -8.27 8.43
C THR A 61 18.92 -8.58 9.58
N SER A 62 19.01 -7.69 10.56
CA SER A 62 19.64 -8.00 11.86
C SER A 62 18.97 -9.19 12.56
N LYS A 63 19.58 -9.72 13.62
CA LYS A 63 19.01 -10.82 14.42
C LYS A 63 17.63 -10.50 15.01
N GLU A 64 17.40 -9.22 15.30
CA GLU A 64 16.15 -8.67 15.82
C GLU A 64 15.15 -8.33 14.70
N GLY A 65 15.47 -8.66 13.45
CA GLY A 65 14.60 -8.42 12.30
C GLY A 65 14.62 -6.97 11.77
N LYS A 66 15.48 -6.09 12.30
CA LYS A 66 15.63 -4.72 11.78
C LYS A 66 16.31 -4.74 10.42
N ARG A 67 15.71 -4.04 9.45
CA ARG A 67 16.26 -3.82 8.11
C ARG A 67 17.45 -2.87 8.16
N LYS A 68 18.47 -3.10 7.33
CA LYS A 68 19.65 -2.23 7.21
C LYS A 68 19.77 -1.72 5.78
N LYS A 69 19.75 -0.41 5.64
CA LYS A 69 19.91 0.29 4.36
C LYS A 69 21.38 0.64 4.15
N VAL A 70 21.83 0.49 2.92
CA VAL A 70 23.16 0.88 2.44
C VAL A 70 22.95 1.79 1.24
N GLN A 71 23.78 2.82 1.12
CA GLN A 71 23.80 3.70 -0.04
C GLN A 71 25.19 3.64 -0.65
N PHE A 72 25.27 3.48 -1.97
CA PHE A 72 26.52 3.56 -2.71
C PHE A 72 26.61 4.93 -3.37
N ASP A 73 27.80 5.53 -3.41
CA ASP A 73 27.97 6.91 -3.89
C ASP A 73 27.52 7.10 -5.35
N GLU A 74 27.62 6.05 -6.17
CA GLU A 74 27.21 6.07 -7.58
C GLU A 74 25.69 6.08 -7.78
N TYR A 75 24.94 5.56 -6.81
CA TYR A 75 23.49 5.41 -6.88
C TYR A 75 22.87 6.02 -5.62
N PHE A 76 22.27 7.21 -5.74
CA PHE A 76 21.58 7.93 -4.65
C PHE A 76 20.29 7.24 -4.15
N LEU A 77 20.20 5.92 -4.25
CA LEU A 77 19.06 5.10 -3.86
C LEU A 77 19.42 4.26 -2.63
N PRO A 78 18.55 4.19 -1.61
CA PRO A 78 18.76 3.29 -0.49
C PRO A 78 18.56 1.84 -0.93
N LEU A 79 19.59 1.02 -0.78
CA LEU A 79 19.57 -0.40 -1.10
C LEU A 79 19.54 -1.26 0.18
N GLU A 80 19.00 -2.46 0.06
CA GLU A 80 19.02 -3.45 1.14
C GLU A 80 19.65 -4.76 0.66
N LYS A 81 20.35 -5.40 1.59
CA LYS A 81 21.10 -6.62 1.31
C LYS A 81 20.16 -7.83 1.29
N ILE A 82 20.27 -8.64 0.25
CA ILE A 82 19.46 -9.83 0.05
C ILE A 82 20.33 -11.06 -0.21
N LEU A 83 19.71 -12.23 -0.06
CA LEU A 83 20.21 -13.52 -0.51
C LEU A 83 19.28 -14.04 -1.62
N TYR A 84 19.84 -14.22 -2.81
CA TYR A 84 19.15 -14.77 -3.99
C TYR A 84 20.00 -15.90 -4.57
N LYS A 85 19.41 -17.10 -4.68
CA LYS A 85 20.12 -18.34 -5.09
C LYS A 85 21.45 -18.52 -4.35
N ASP A 86 21.40 -18.37 -3.02
CA ASP A 86 22.53 -18.52 -2.09
C ASP A 86 23.69 -17.53 -2.30
N LYS A 87 23.48 -16.46 -3.08
CA LYS A 87 24.45 -15.37 -3.27
C LYS A 87 23.90 -14.05 -2.74
N GLU A 88 24.81 -13.24 -2.20
CA GLU A 88 24.48 -11.94 -1.63
C GLU A 88 24.45 -10.85 -2.69
N PHE A 89 23.41 -10.03 -2.66
CA PHE A 89 23.22 -8.90 -3.55
C PHE A 89 22.57 -7.73 -2.79
N PHE A 90 22.37 -6.62 -3.49
CA PHE A 90 21.60 -5.47 -3.03
C PHE A 90 20.48 -5.16 -4.03
N ILE A 91 19.35 -4.68 -3.51
CA ILE A 91 18.22 -4.22 -4.33
C ILE A 91 17.63 -2.92 -3.76
N PRO A 92 16.93 -2.11 -4.56
CA PRO A 92 16.25 -0.90 -4.09
C PRO A 92 15.21 -1.18 -2.99
N THR A 93 15.23 -0.37 -1.93
CA THR A 93 14.35 -0.52 -0.76
C THR A 93 12.86 -0.47 -1.12
N ASN A 94 12.49 0.38 -2.08
CA ASN A 94 11.11 0.61 -2.52
C ASN A 94 10.49 -0.57 -3.28
N LEU A 95 11.28 -1.59 -3.63
CA LEU A 95 10.81 -2.81 -4.31
C LEU A 95 10.54 -3.96 -3.33
N ILE A 96 10.73 -3.73 -2.02
CA ILE A 96 10.55 -4.71 -0.96
C ILE A 96 9.23 -4.42 -0.25
N THR A 97 8.27 -5.35 -0.36
CA THR A 97 6.95 -5.25 0.30
C THR A 97 6.98 -5.58 1.80
N LEU A 98 8.13 -6.04 2.31
CA LEU A 98 8.33 -6.27 3.73
C LEU A 98 8.48 -4.93 4.45
N GLY A 99 7.86 -4.78 5.61
CA GLY A 99 7.77 -3.52 6.34
C GLY A 99 6.60 -2.64 5.91
N ASP A 100 5.86 -3.02 4.87
CA ASP A 100 4.63 -2.32 4.49
C ASP A 100 3.60 -2.43 5.62
N ILE A 101 2.95 -1.31 5.89
CA ILE A 101 1.82 -1.24 6.82
C ILE A 101 0.55 -1.50 6.03
N VAL A 102 -0.22 -2.49 6.49
CA VAL A 102 -1.54 -2.81 5.97
C VAL A 102 -2.52 -2.88 7.13
N ARG A 103 -3.82 -3.04 6.83
CA ARG A 103 -4.87 -3.13 7.84
C ARG A 103 -5.63 -4.44 7.76
N VAL A 104 -6.18 -4.85 8.88
CA VAL A 104 -7.13 -5.96 8.93
C VAL A 104 -8.42 -5.55 8.22
N ALA A 105 -8.73 -6.21 7.11
CA ALA A 105 -9.89 -5.93 6.28
C ALA A 105 -11.10 -6.83 6.63
N ASN A 106 -10.88 -7.96 7.30
CA ASN A 106 -11.96 -8.84 7.75
C ASN A 106 -12.78 -8.17 8.87
N PRO A 107 -14.10 -7.95 8.70
CA PRO A 107 -14.96 -7.28 9.69
C PRO A 107 -15.00 -7.98 11.06
N GLU A 108 -14.82 -9.29 11.09
CA GLU A 108 -14.80 -10.08 12.33
C GLU A 108 -13.44 -10.01 13.06
N GLY A 109 -12.46 -9.30 12.49
CA GLY A 109 -11.07 -9.40 12.88
C GLY A 109 -10.40 -10.66 12.33
N ILE A 110 -9.17 -10.92 12.77
CA ILE A 110 -8.38 -12.08 12.30
C ILE A 110 -7.73 -12.82 13.43
N LYS A 111 -7.53 -14.13 13.21
CA LYS A 111 -6.80 -15.00 14.14
C LYS A 111 -5.35 -15.11 13.70
N ILE A 112 -4.44 -14.89 14.65
CA ILE A 112 -3.00 -15.11 14.45
C ILE A 112 -2.71 -16.59 14.61
N LYS A 113 -2.09 -17.19 13.59
CA LYS A 113 -1.69 -18.59 13.55
C LYS A 113 -0.21 -18.75 13.92
N GLU A 114 0.13 -19.84 14.60
CA GLU A 114 1.52 -20.20 14.91
C GLU A 114 2.31 -20.56 13.65
N SER A 115 1.66 -21.17 12.65
CA SER A 115 2.23 -21.61 11.38
C SER A 115 1.30 -21.26 10.20
N PRO A 116 1.81 -21.16 8.97
CA PRO A 116 1.03 -20.69 7.81
C PRO A 116 0.15 -21.78 7.20
N ASN A 117 -0.78 -22.32 8.00
CA ASN A 117 -1.78 -23.29 7.56
C ASN A 117 -3.09 -23.13 8.38
N ASP A 118 -4.22 -23.53 7.79
CA ASP A 118 -5.54 -23.33 8.37
C ASP A 118 -5.75 -24.09 9.69
N GLU A 119 -5.12 -25.26 9.81
CA GLU A 119 -5.20 -26.16 10.96
C GLU A 119 -4.30 -25.72 12.14
N SER A 120 -3.44 -24.73 11.94
CA SER A 120 -2.49 -24.29 12.94
C SER A 120 -3.20 -23.69 14.16
N LYS A 121 -2.57 -23.86 15.33
CA LYS A 121 -3.01 -23.29 16.60
C LYS A 121 -3.14 -21.77 16.48
N ASN A 122 -4.24 -21.24 17.01
CA ASN A 122 -4.43 -19.81 17.18
C ASN A 122 -3.63 -19.34 18.41
N ILE A 123 -2.82 -18.30 18.23
CA ILE A 123 -1.97 -17.73 19.27
C ILE A 123 -2.37 -16.29 19.66
N GLY A 124 -3.39 -15.75 19.01
CA GLY A 124 -3.94 -14.44 19.31
C GLY A 124 -4.99 -14.02 18.28
N GLU A 125 -5.53 -12.83 18.49
CA GLU A 125 -6.52 -12.21 17.61
C GLU A 125 -6.15 -10.74 17.39
N ILE A 126 -6.45 -10.22 16.19
CA ILE A 126 -6.23 -8.83 15.81
C ILE A 126 -7.58 -8.25 15.38
N PRO A 127 -8.05 -7.16 16.02
CA PRO A 127 -9.32 -6.55 15.65
C PRO A 127 -9.35 -6.00 14.23
N PHE A 128 -10.55 -5.87 13.68
CA PHE A 128 -10.79 -5.19 12.40
C PHE A 128 -10.18 -3.78 12.36
N ASN A 129 -9.71 -3.37 11.18
CA ASN A 129 -9.11 -2.06 10.89
C ASN A 129 -7.82 -1.74 11.69
N THR A 130 -7.28 -2.71 12.43
CA THR A 130 -5.99 -2.58 13.12
C THR A 130 -4.86 -2.60 12.11
N LYS A 131 -3.86 -1.73 12.31
CA LYS A 131 -2.64 -1.72 11.50
C LYS A 131 -1.77 -2.93 11.81
N VAL A 132 -1.10 -3.49 10.81
CA VAL A 132 -0.09 -4.54 10.95
C VAL A 132 1.05 -4.31 9.97
N GLU A 133 2.26 -4.70 10.35
CA GLU A 133 3.44 -4.67 9.48
C GLU A 133 3.66 -6.05 8.85
N ILE A 134 3.83 -6.12 7.53
CA ILE A 134 4.18 -7.37 6.83
C ILE A 134 5.65 -7.69 7.11
N PHE A 135 5.92 -8.74 7.86
CA PHE A 135 7.28 -9.14 8.21
C PHE A 135 7.88 -10.16 7.23
N SER A 136 7.11 -11.14 6.77
CA SER A 136 7.58 -12.17 5.82
C SER A 136 6.43 -12.76 5.03
N HIS A 137 6.70 -13.20 3.81
CA HIS A 137 5.80 -14.04 3.03
C HIS A 137 5.97 -15.50 3.44
N GLN A 138 4.90 -16.28 3.31
CA GLN A 138 4.97 -17.74 3.39
C GLN A 138 5.80 -18.27 2.22
N GLU A 139 6.69 -19.22 2.51
CA GLU A 139 7.42 -19.94 1.47
C GLU A 139 6.48 -20.71 0.55
N ARG A 140 6.60 -20.47 -0.76
CA ARG A 140 5.80 -21.12 -1.80
C ARG A 140 6.22 -22.57 -1.98
N ILE A 141 5.27 -23.49 -1.83
CA ILE A 141 5.42 -24.92 -2.15
C ILE A 141 4.82 -25.16 -3.53
N ASP A 142 5.52 -25.88 -4.41
CA ASP A 142 5.07 -26.21 -5.78
C ASP A 142 4.65 -25.01 -6.63
N LYS A 143 5.33 -23.87 -6.49
CA LYS A 143 5.02 -22.59 -7.17
C LYS A 143 3.63 -22.02 -6.88
N LYS A 144 2.88 -22.57 -5.93
CA LYS A 144 1.60 -22.01 -5.49
C LYS A 144 1.85 -20.67 -4.80
N GLU A 145 0.94 -19.72 -5.01
CA GLU A 145 1.04 -18.42 -4.36
C GLU A 145 1.00 -18.54 -2.83
N SER A 146 1.71 -17.64 -2.17
CA SER A 146 1.66 -17.52 -0.71
C SER A 146 0.22 -17.23 -0.30
N LYS A 147 -0.30 -17.92 0.71
CA LYS A 147 -1.64 -17.65 1.26
C LYS A 147 -1.58 -16.86 2.55
N TYR A 148 -0.41 -16.84 3.19
CA TYR A 148 -0.19 -16.24 4.49
C TYR A 148 0.96 -15.23 4.46
N TYR A 149 0.78 -14.16 5.23
CA TYR A 149 1.86 -13.29 5.67
C TYR A 149 2.15 -13.54 7.14
N LYS A 150 3.43 -13.50 7.49
CA LYS A 150 3.86 -13.31 8.87
C LYS A 150 3.79 -11.82 9.14
N VAL A 151 3.02 -11.42 10.14
CA VAL A 151 2.80 -10.01 10.48
C VAL A 151 3.29 -9.71 11.89
N LYS A 152 3.47 -8.43 12.16
CA LYS A 152 3.81 -7.86 13.46
C LYS A 152 2.76 -6.81 13.83
N SER A 153 2.18 -6.92 15.01
CA SER A 153 1.26 -5.88 15.52
C SER A 153 2.04 -4.65 16.01
N PRO A 154 1.58 -3.42 15.73
CA PRO A 154 2.17 -2.20 16.25
C PRO A 154 1.99 -2.03 17.77
N ASP A 155 0.90 -2.54 18.34
CA ASP A 155 0.54 -2.34 19.76
C ASP A 155 1.08 -3.44 20.70
N GLY A 156 2.36 -3.77 20.54
CA GLY A 156 3.06 -4.76 21.35
C GLY A 156 3.96 -5.64 20.50
N PHE A 157 5.23 -5.26 20.42
CA PHE A 157 6.26 -5.90 19.60
C PHE A 157 6.68 -7.33 20.02
N SER A 158 5.84 -8.06 20.74
CA SER A 158 6.14 -9.42 21.21
C SER A 158 5.48 -10.54 20.39
N ASN A 159 4.45 -10.26 19.57
CA ASN A 159 3.68 -11.30 18.90
C ASN A 159 3.84 -11.22 17.37
N TYR A 160 4.78 -12.01 16.85
CA TYR A 160 4.80 -12.38 15.43
C TYR A 160 3.86 -13.55 15.21
N GLY A 161 3.14 -13.57 14.09
CA GLY A 161 2.44 -14.77 13.67
C GLY A 161 1.85 -14.67 12.27
N TRP A 162 1.24 -15.76 11.83
CA TRP A 162 0.78 -15.91 10.46
C TRP A 162 -0.70 -15.56 10.33
N VAL A 163 -1.04 -14.78 9.31
CA VAL A 163 -2.41 -14.39 8.98
C VAL A 163 -2.64 -14.58 7.49
N LYS A 164 -3.89 -14.79 7.06
CA LYS A 164 -4.19 -14.94 5.64
C LYS A 164 -4.05 -13.60 4.93
N ILE A 165 -3.52 -13.63 3.72
CA ILE A 165 -3.41 -12.44 2.87
C ILE A 165 -4.80 -11.90 2.52
N SER A 166 -5.79 -12.78 2.32
CA SER A 166 -7.16 -12.40 1.98
C SER A 166 -7.89 -11.61 3.08
N ASP A 167 -7.38 -11.63 4.31
CA ASP A 167 -7.99 -10.90 5.42
C ASP A 167 -7.33 -9.52 5.66
N LEU A 168 -6.36 -9.15 4.82
CA LEU A 168 -5.63 -7.88 4.89
C LEU A 168 -5.99 -6.99 3.70
N SER A 169 -5.91 -5.68 3.90
CA SER A 169 -5.89 -4.71 2.81
C SER A 169 -4.56 -4.77 2.05
N ASP A 170 -4.53 -4.13 0.89
CA ASP A 170 -3.33 -3.93 0.06
C ASP A 170 -2.53 -2.67 0.43
N GLY A 171 -2.94 -1.93 1.47
CA GLY A 171 -2.22 -0.76 2.01
C GLY A 171 -2.78 -0.23 3.33
N ASP A 172 -2.19 0.83 3.87
CA ASP A 172 -2.64 1.50 5.11
C ASP A 172 -3.78 2.49 4.85
N TYR A 173 -4.93 1.98 4.40
CA TYR A 173 -6.17 2.74 4.33
C TYR A 173 -7.22 2.15 5.27
N ASP A 174 -8.13 3.01 5.75
CA ASP A 174 -9.21 2.59 6.65
C ASP A 174 -10.18 1.64 5.96
N ALA A 175 -10.12 0.35 6.30
CA ALA A 175 -10.93 -0.68 5.66
C ALA A 175 -12.44 -0.49 5.90
N SER A 176 -12.84 0.23 6.95
CA SER A 176 -14.25 0.51 7.23
C SER A 176 -14.86 1.49 6.25
N LEU A 177 -14.06 2.44 5.72
CA LEU A 177 -14.51 3.38 4.72
C LEU A 177 -14.77 2.69 3.37
N PHE A 178 -13.96 1.69 3.04
CA PHE A 178 -14.07 0.95 1.78
C PHE A 178 -15.24 -0.05 1.77
N GLN A 179 -15.81 -0.38 2.92
CA GLN A 179 -17.02 -1.19 3.01
C GLN A 179 -18.31 -0.36 2.94
N LYS A 180 -18.22 0.96 3.16
CA LYS A 180 -19.37 1.85 3.10
C LYS A 180 -19.72 2.21 1.67
N LYS A 181 -21.02 2.37 1.41
CA LYS A 181 -21.52 2.96 0.16
C LYS A 181 -21.11 4.43 0.06
N ILE A 182 -21.08 4.98 -1.16
CA ILE A 182 -20.79 6.41 -1.38
C ILE A 182 -21.82 7.25 -0.64
N SER A 183 -23.11 6.89 -0.74
CA SER A 183 -24.19 7.58 -0.02
C SER A 183 -24.01 7.55 1.51
N GLU A 184 -23.49 6.46 2.07
CA GLU A 184 -23.22 6.33 3.51
C GLU A 184 -22.04 7.20 3.95
N LEU A 185 -20.98 7.27 3.14
CA LEU A 185 -19.84 8.14 3.39
C LEU A 185 -20.29 9.61 3.40
N LEU A 186 -21.12 10.02 2.45
CA LEU A 186 -21.44 11.43 2.22
C LEU A 186 -22.62 11.96 3.05
N LYS A 187 -23.36 11.09 3.76
CA LYS A 187 -24.65 11.41 4.40
C LYS A 187 -24.63 12.67 5.28
N ASP A 188 -23.61 12.81 6.12
CA ASP A 188 -23.50 13.86 7.13
C ASP A 188 -22.33 14.83 6.85
N VAL A 189 -21.90 14.90 5.58
CA VAL A 189 -20.68 15.61 5.17
C VAL A 189 -21.01 16.76 4.21
N THR A 190 -20.32 17.88 4.40
CA THR A 190 -20.27 18.95 3.39
C THR A 190 -19.24 18.58 2.34
N ILE A 191 -19.62 18.54 1.07
CA ILE A 191 -18.68 18.37 -0.04
C ILE A 191 -18.36 19.75 -0.59
N GLU A 192 -17.08 20.07 -0.74
CA GLU A 192 -16.63 21.30 -1.40
C GLU A 192 -15.41 20.99 -2.26
N PHE A 193 -15.46 21.31 -3.54
CA PHE A 193 -14.27 21.21 -4.38
C PHE A 193 -14.20 22.38 -5.35
N THR A 194 -12.99 22.67 -5.80
CA THR A 194 -12.70 23.68 -6.80
C THR A 194 -11.74 23.09 -7.81
N GLU A 195 -12.11 23.12 -9.08
CA GLU A 195 -11.36 22.52 -10.18
C GLU A 195 -11.24 23.51 -11.34
N LEU A 196 -10.14 23.45 -12.09
CA LEU A 196 -9.91 24.31 -13.24
C LEU A 196 -9.88 23.48 -14.53
N VAL A 197 -10.93 23.58 -15.35
CA VAL A 197 -11.05 22.85 -16.63
C VAL A 197 -11.11 23.85 -17.77
N GLU A 198 -10.15 23.81 -18.70
CA GLU A 198 -10.16 24.65 -19.92
C GLU A 198 -10.40 26.15 -19.63
N ASN A 199 -9.80 26.68 -18.56
CA ASN A 199 -9.98 28.06 -18.04
C ASN A 199 -11.33 28.35 -17.35
N HIS A 200 -12.12 27.33 -17.05
CA HIS A 200 -13.32 27.41 -16.23
C HIS A 200 -13.00 26.96 -14.81
N GLY A 201 -12.96 27.92 -13.87
CA GLY A 201 -12.88 27.64 -12.45
C GLY A 201 -14.25 27.19 -11.94
N ILE A 202 -14.44 25.87 -11.86
CA ILE A 202 -15.64 25.22 -11.36
C ILE A 202 -15.54 25.14 -9.84
N LYS A 203 -16.57 25.59 -9.14
CA LYS A 203 -16.71 25.38 -7.69
C LYS A 203 -18.06 24.74 -7.42
N ILE A 204 -18.03 23.62 -6.71
CA ILE A 204 -19.22 22.90 -6.26
C ILE A 204 -19.21 22.84 -4.74
N LYS A 205 -20.37 23.06 -4.13
CA LYS A 205 -20.57 22.81 -2.71
C LYS A 205 -21.94 22.18 -2.45
N SER A 206 -21.93 21.06 -1.74
CA SER A 206 -23.13 20.33 -1.31
C SER A 206 -23.15 20.27 0.22
N LEU A 207 -24.23 20.77 0.84
CA LEU A 207 -24.42 20.64 2.29
C LEU A 207 -24.88 19.21 2.66
N PRO A 208 -24.74 18.80 3.93
CA PRO A 208 -25.26 17.52 4.41
C PRO A 208 -26.76 17.41 4.11
N GLY A 209 -27.19 16.28 3.53
CA GLY A 209 -28.58 16.07 3.11
C GLY A 209 -29.01 16.80 1.83
N GLU A 210 -28.16 17.66 1.26
CA GLU A 210 -28.43 18.42 0.03
C GLU A 210 -27.59 17.97 -1.16
N LEU A 211 -27.07 16.73 -1.12
CA LEU A 211 -26.21 16.17 -2.16
C LEU A 211 -26.80 16.28 -3.57
N TYR A 212 -28.12 16.15 -3.74
CA TYR A 212 -28.79 16.21 -5.03
C TYR A 212 -29.05 17.63 -5.56
N LYS A 213 -28.76 18.66 -4.76
CA LYS A 213 -28.93 20.08 -5.13
C LYS A 213 -27.67 20.88 -4.77
N PRO A 214 -26.51 20.55 -5.36
CA PRO A 214 -25.28 21.28 -5.12
C PRO A 214 -25.41 22.75 -5.52
N SER A 215 -24.79 23.63 -4.75
CA SER A 215 -24.46 24.98 -5.22
C SER A 215 -23.29 24.90 -6.20
N CYS A 216 -23.38 25.65 -7.29
CA CYS A 216 -22.44 25.61 -8.39
C CYS A 216 -22.08 27.02 -8.84
N THR A 217 -20.80 27.31 -9.00
CA THR A 217 -20.33 28.50 -9.71
C THR A 217 -19.22 28.18 -10.70
N ILE A 218 -19.27 28.77 -11.89
CA ILE A 218 -18.20 28.75 -12.89
C ILE A 218 -17.69 30.16 -13.09
N ASN A 219 -16.39 30.39 -12.87
CA ASN A 219 -15.77 31.72 -12.95
C ASN A 219 -16.56 32.80 -12.15
N GLY A 220 -17.13 32.39 -11.00
CA GLY A 220 -17.92 33.24 -10.11
C GLY A 220 -19.39 33.48 -10.52
N LYS A 221 -19.86 32.90 -11.63
CA LYS A 221 -21.28 32.97 -12.05
C LYS A 221 -22.02 31.70 -11.65
N GLU A 222 -23.29 31.82 -11.27
CA GLU A 222 -24.13 30.67 -10.94
C GLU A 222 -24.26 29.73 -12.15
N CYS A 223 -24.15 28.43 -11.89
CA CYS A 223 -24.41 27.35 -12.83
C CYS A 223 -25.44 26.39 -12.25
N TYR A 224 -25.94 25.49 -13.09
CA TYR A 224 -26.74 24.38 -12.63
C TYR A 224 -25.85 23.14 -12.54
N ALA A 225 -25.93 22.45 -11.40
CA ALA A 225 -25.29 21.15 -11.23
C ALA A 225 -26.30 20.15 -10.67
N SER A 226 -26.21 18.91 -11.16
CA SER A 226 -26.95 17.77 -10.62
C SER A 226 -25.98 16.67 -10.23
N THR A 227 -26.28 16.01 -9.13
CA THR A 227 -25.43 14.94 -8.61
C THR A 227 -26.05 13.58 -8.88
N TYR A 228 -25.23 12.64 -9.29
CA TYR A 228 -25.57 11.24 -9.47
C TYR A 228 -24.64 10.37 -8.63
N ILE A 229 -25.22 9.40 -7.90
CA ILE A 229 -24.48 8.45 -7.08
C ILE A 229 -24.80 7.06 -7.57
N LYS A 230 -23.76 6.30 -7.92
CA LYS A 230 -23.83 4.87 -8.16
C LYS A 230 -23.12 4.15 -7.01
N ASP A 231 -23.91 3.59 -6.09
CA ASP A 231 -23.39 2.91 -4.91
C ASP A 231 -22.97 1.45 -5.16
N GLU A 232 -23.56 0.79 -6.17
CA GLU A 232 -23.40 -0.65 -6.38
C GLU A 232 -22.67 -0.95 -7.68
N MET A 233 -21.79 -1.94 -7.63
CA MET A 233 -21.17 -2.51 -8.82
C MET A 233 -22.24 -3.31 -9.58
N ASP A 234 -22.39 -3.02 -10.87
CA ASP A 234 -23.39 -3.71 -11.70
C ASP A 234 -22.79 -4.92 -12.42
N TYR A 235 -23.63 -5.63 -13.19
CA TYR A 235 -23.22 -6.77 -14.02
C TYR A 235 -22.11 -6.43 -15.03
N ASN A 236 -22.00 -5.16 -15.44
CA ASN A 236 -20.96 -4.66 -16.34
C ASN A 236 -19.68 -4.27 -15.59
N LYS A 237 -19.59 -4.56 -14.28
CA LYS A 237 -18.47 -4.21 -13.40
C LYS A 237 -18.18 -2.71 -13.38
N VAL A 238 -19.19 -1.87 -13.59
CA VAL A 238 -19.03 -0.43 -13.46
C VAL A 238 -18.71 -0.14 -12.00
N ILE A 239 -17.52 0.42 -11.76
CA ILE A 239 -17.03 0.80 -10.43
C ILE A 239 -17.99 1.84 -9.83
N PRO A 240 -18.43 1.71 -8.57
CA PRO A 240 -19.23 2.72 -7.88
C PRO A 240 -18.59 4.12 -7.96
N TYR A 241 -19.40 5.16 -8.19
CA TYR A 241 -18.91 6.52 -8.39
C TYR A 241 -19.91 7.60 -7.94
N LEU A 242 -19.36 8.76 -7.59
CA LEU A 242 -20.05 10.04 -7.45
C LEU A 242 -19.79 10.85 -8.71
N MET A 243 -20.83 11.46 -9.27
CA MET A 243 -20.71 12.32 -10.45
C MET A 243 -21.51 13.60 -10.26
N TYR A 244 -20.96 14.71 -10.73
CA TYR A 244 -21.64 15.99 -10.87
C TYR A 244 -21.73 16.33 -12.35
N ASP A 245 -22.95 16.41 -12.87
CA ASP A 245 -23.25 16.94 -14.20
C ASP A 245 -23.47 18.44 -14.08
N ILE A 246 -22.73 19.24 -14.88
CA ILE A 246 -22.73 20.69 -14.78
C ILE A 246 -23.16 21.30 -16.11
N LEU A 247 -24.13 22.22 -16.04
CA LEU A 247 -24.69 22.96 -17.16
C LEU A 247 -24.42 24.46 -16.97
N LEU A 248 -23.84 25.08 -17.98
CA LEU A 248 -23.58 26.52 -18.06
C LEU A 248 -24.88 27.32 -18.23
N THR A 249 -25.86 26.76 -18.96
CA THR A 249 -27.12 27.44 -19.28
C THR A 249 -28.34 26.55 -19.01
N PRO A 250 -28.88 26.56 -17.77
CA PRO A 250 -29.98 25.67 -17.38
C PRO A 250 -31.30 25.86 -18.17
N GLU A 251 -31.41 26.97 -18.91
CA GLU A 251 -32.56 27.31 -19.75
C GLU A 251 -32.68 26.40 -20.99
N PHE A 252 -31.58 25.78 -21.43
CA PHE A 252 -31.54 24.84 -22.55
C PHE A 252 -31.46 23.38 -22.06
N ARG A 253 -32.55 22.87 -21.45
CA ARG A 253 -32.66 21.48 -20.95
C ARG A 253 -32.57 20.37 -22.02
N ALA A 254 -32.17 20.70 -23.25
CA ALA A 254 -32.03 19.76 -24.35
C ALA A 254 -30.56 19.35 -24.63
N ALA A 255 -29.58 19.98 -23.99
CA ALA A 255 -28.16 19.71 -24.21
C ALA A 255 -27.60 18.72 -23.17
N SER A 256 -26.66 17.88 -23.62
CA SER A 256 -25.71 17.16 -22.76
C SER A 256 -25.04 18.10 -21.76
N SER A 257 -24.61 17.59 -20.61
CA SER A 257 -23.82 18.35 -19.63
C SER A 257 -22.64 19.04 -20.33
N ASP A 258 -22.27 20.26 -19.92
CA ASP A 258 -21.09 20.96 -20.45
C ASP A 258 -19.81 20.41 -19.82
N PHE A 259 -19.88 20.12 -18.53
CA PHE A 259 -18.82 19.46 -17.77
C PHE A 259 -19.39 18.30 -16.96
N TYR A 260 -18.56 17.30 -16.71
CA TYR A 260 -18.85 16.31 -15.69
C TYR A 260 -17.66 16.16 -14.76
N CYS A 261 -17.93 16.08 -13.45
CA CYS A 261 -16.91 15.84 -12.43
C CYS A 261 -17.17 14.47 -11.79
N LYS A 262 -16.19 13.58 -11.80
CA LYS A 262 -16.37 12.19 -11.35
C LYS A 262 -15.33 11.83 -10.29
N LEU A 263 -15.80 11.08 -9.29
CA LEU A 263 -14.97 10.48 -8.26
C LEU A 263 -15.35 9.02 -8.05
N ASN A 264 -14.38 8.12 -8.14
CA ASN A 264 -14.59 6.69 -7.96
C ASN A 264 -14.67 6.37 -6.46
N HIS A 265 -15.37 5.30 -6.06
CA HIS A 265 -15.47 4.92 -4.64
C HIS A 265 -14.11 4.69 -3.95
N ILE A 266 -13.16 4.04 -4.64
CA ILE A 266 -11.81 3.81 -4.12
C ILE A 266 -11.10 5.15 -3.83
N GLU A 267 -11.18 6.10 -4.74
CA GLU A 267 -10.60 7.44 -4.59
C GLU A 267 -11.30 8.20 -3.47
N LEU A 268 -12.63 8.16 -3.42
CA LEU A 268 -13.42 8.76 -2.35
C LEU A 268 -13.01 8.22 -0.99
N ALA A 269 -13.05 6.90 -0.78
CA ALA A 269 -12.71 6.28 0.50
C ALA A 269 -11.25 6.58 0.92
N THR A 270 -10.32 6.62 -0.04
CA THR A 270 -8.91 6.97 0.20
C THR A 270 -8.77 8.43 0.63
N GLN A 271 -9.54 9.35 0.07
CA GLN A 271 -9.46 10.77 0.42
C GLN A 271 -10.24 11.07 1.72
N PHE A 272 -11.33 10.33 1.96
CA PHE A 272 -12.26 10.53 3.07
C PHE A 272 -11.60 10.36 4.44
N GLN A 273 -10.56 9.53 4.54
CA GLN A 273 -9.77 9.38 5.78
C GLN A 273 -9.02 10.65 6.22
N PHE A 274 -8.87 11.63 5.33
CA PHE A 274 -8.20 12.91 5.60
C PHE A 274 -9.18 14.08 5.81
N MET A 275 -10.48 13.78 5.91
CA MET A 275 -11.51 14.79 6.13
C MET A 275 -11.33 15.48 7.48
N GLU A 276 -11.51 16.81 7.49
CA GLU A 276 -11.49 17.63 8.69
C GLU A 276 -12.85 18.34 8.88
N ASN A 277 -13.31 18.45 10.13
CA ASN A 277 -14.51 19.20 10.49
C ASN A 277 -15.79 18.85 9.69
N ASN A 278 -15.94 17.59 9.26
CA ASN A 278 -17.04 17.11 8.40
C ASN A 278 -17.13 17.81 7.03
N ILE A 279 -16.00 18.31 6.52
CA ILE A 279 -15.89 18.89 5.18
C ILE A 279 -14.97 18.02 4.34
N PHE A 280 -15.53 17.39 3.31
CA PHE A 280 -14.77 16.69 2.29
C PHE A 280 -14.32 17.71 1.22
N ASN A 281 -13.01 17.97 1.18
CA ASN A 281 -12.35 18.90 0.25
C ASN A 281 -11.40 18.18 -0.73
N GLY A 282 -11.78 16.96 -1.12
CA GLY A 282 -10.96 16.12 -2.01
C GLY A 282 -10.89 16.62 -3.45
N HIS A 283 -9.93 16.08 -4.19
CA HIS A 283 -9.81 16.27 -5.64
C HIS A 283 -10.87 15.44 -6.35
N ILE A 284 -11.66 16.09 -7.20
CA ILE A 284 -12.65 15.47 -8.08
C ILE A 284 -12.30 15.88 -9.51
N SER A 285 -11.97 14.89 -10.34
CA SER A 285 -11.57 15.16 -11.73
C SER A 285 -12.78 15.64 -12.52
N CYS A 286 -12.63 16.74 -13.24
CA CYS A 286 -13.66 17.31 -14.10
C CYS A 286 -13.18 17.33 -15.55
N GLU A 287 -14.07 17.02 -16.48
CA GLU A 287 -13.81 17.00 -17.92
C GLU A 287 -14.90 17.77 -18.68
N SER A 288 -14.52 18.39 -19.80
CA SER A 288 -15.43 19.02 -20.76
C SER A 288 -16.03 17.94 -21.65
N LEU A 289 -17.32 18.05 -21.97
CA LEU A 289 -18.00 17.14 -22.92
C LEU A 289 -18.12 17.72 -24.33
N ASN A 290 -17.76 18.98 -24.50
CA ASN A 290 -17.63 19.59 -25.82
C ASN A 290 -16.20 19.31 -26.32
N GLU A 291 -16.01 18.16 -26.97
CA GLU A 291 -14.85 17.96 -27.85
C GLU A 291 -15.01 18.92 -29.05
N ASP A 292 -14.25 20.01 -29.05
CA ASP A 292 -13.87 20.72 -30.29
C ASP A 292 -12.74 19.95 -31.01
#